data_AF-R9WDG4-F1
#
_entry.id   AF-R9WDG4-F1
#
_cell.length_a   1.000
_cell.length_b   1.000
_cell.length_c   1.000
_cell.angle_alpha   90.00
_cell.angle_beta   90.00
_cell.angle_gamma   90.00
#
_symmetry.space_group_name_H-M   'P 1'
#
loop_
_entity.id
_entity.type
_entity.pdbx_description
1 polymer ?
#
loop_
_entity_poly.entity_id
_entity_poly.type
_entity_poly.pdbx_seq_one_letter_code
_entity_poly.pdbx_strand_id
1 'polypeptide(L)'
;QKVPHTKYVFANAELPIPQVNDGRDLENPDAYYTMFNAVDAETMDVAWQVIVDGNLDNTDADYTGRFVASTCYNSEKGMTLADTMRAERDWAVVFDLEA
;
A
#
# COMPACT_ATOMS: atom_id res chain seq x y z
N GLN A 1 4.76 0.28 13.64
CA GLN A 1 5.15 -0.94 14.37
C GLN A 1 4.90 -0.75 15.86
N LYS A 2 4.31 -1.73 16.54
CA LYS A 2 3.98 -1.64 17.98
C LYS A 2 5.04 -2.25 18.89
N VAL A 3 5.65 -3.36 18.46
CA VAL A 3 6.65 -4.10 19.25
C VAL A 3 7.89 -4.44 18.43
N PRO A 4 9.07 -4.61 19.06
CA PRO A 4 9.35 -4.37 20.48
C PRO A 4 9.32 -2.86 20.85
N HIS A 5 9.40 -1.99 19.84
CA HIS A 5 9.15 -0.56 19.90
C HIS A 5 8.76 -0.09 18.50
N THR A 6 8.42 1.19 18.36
CA THR A 6 8.12 1.80 17.05
C THR A 6 9.42 2.04 16.27
N LYS A 7 9.96 0.99 15.65
CA LYS A 7 11.09 1.13 14.70
C LYS A 7 10.62 1.70 13.36
N TYR A 8 9.50 1.20 12.86
CA TYR A 8 8.89 1.71 11.62
C TYR A 8 7.53 2.37 11.86
N VAL A 9 7.29 3.48 11.18
CA VAL A 9 5.96 4.03 10.91
C VAL A 9 5.50 3.49 9.55
N PHE A 10 4.30 2.91 9.52
CA PHE A 10 3.73 2.33 8.29
C PHE A 10 2.68 3.27 7.73
N ALA A 11 2.75 3.52 6.42
CA ALA A 11 1.84 4.42 5.72
C ALA A 11 1.47 3.87 4.34
N ASN A 12 0.20 4.00 4.00
CA ASN A 12 -0.34 3.62 2.70
C ASN A 12 -0.35 4.82 1.76
N ALA A 13 0.05 4.62 0.50
CA ALA A 13 -0.33 5.50 -0.58
C ALA A 13 -1.66 5.01 -1.16
N GLU A 14 -2.71 5.81 -1.11
CA GLU A 14 -4.06 5.35 -1.47
C GLU A 14 -4.29 5.28 -2.99
N LEU A 15 -3.71 6.21 -3.74
CA LEU A 15 -4.02 6.41 -5.16
C LEU A 15 -2.90 5.81 -6.04
N PRO A 16 -3.22 4.81 -6.90
CA PRO A 16 -2.25 4.26 -7.85
C PRO A 16 -1.84 5.30 -8.91
N ILE A 17 -0.55 5.31 -9.27
CA ILE A 17 0.02 6.20 -10.30
C ILE A 17 0.99 5.41 -11.20
N PRO A 18 1.35 5.92 -12.40
CA PRO A 18 2.46 5.38 -13.17
C PRO A 18 3.78 5.49 -12.39
N GLN A 19 4.66 4.49 -12.53
CA GLN A 19 5.99 4.51 -11.94
C GLN A 19 7.00 5.03 -12.97
N VAL A 20 7.55 6.21 -12.67
CA VAL A 20 7.80 7.33 -13.59
C VAL A 20 6.49 7.96 -14.09
N ASN A 21 5.98 8.92 -13.32
CA ASN A 21 4.80 9.71 -13.67
C ASN A 21 5.18 11.04 -14.33
N ASP A 22 5.58 11.01 -15.61
CA ASP A 22 6.06 12.18 -16.37
C ASP A 22 5.11 12.63 -17.50
N GLY A 23 3.86 12.16 -17.46
CA GLY A 23 2.80 12.57 -18.38
C GLY A 23 2.60 11.67 -19.60
N ARG A 24 3.48 10.68 -19.85
CA ARG A 24 3.38 9.80 -21.03
C ARG A 24 2.33 8.69 -20.89
N ASP A 25 2.09 8.22 -19.67
CA ASP A 25 1.25 7.05 -19.39
C ASP A 25 -0.06 7.40 -18.67
N LEU A 26 -0.50 8.67 -18.72
CA LEU A 26 -1.68 9.16 -17.97
C LEU A 26 -3.01 8.48 -18.35
N GLU A 27 -3.06 7.83 -19.51
CA GLU A 27 -4.25 7.14 -20.03
C GLU A 27 -4.09 5.61 -19.98
N ASN A 28 -3.10 5.10 -19.25
CA ASN A 28 -2.85 3.66 -19.08
C ASN A 28 -2.97 3.21 -17.60
N PRO A 29 -4.20 3.14 -17.04
CA PRO A 29 -4.47 2.66 -15.68
C PRO A 29 -3.86 1.31 -15.32
N ASP A 30 -3.71 0.41 -16.29
CA ASP A 30 -3.16 -0.93 -16.04
C ASP A 30 -1.69 -0.87 -15.59
N ALA A 31 -0.97 0.17 -16.02
CA ALA A 31 0.40 0.46 -15.59
C ALA A 31 0.49 1.16 -14.22
N TYR A 32 -0.65 1.42 -13.57
CA TYR A 32 -0.65 2.13 -12.29
C TYR A 32 -0.46 1.16 -11.14
N TYR A 33 0.36 1.62 -10.21
CA TYR A 33 0.66 0.90 -8.97
C TYR A 33 0.69 1.89 -7.82
N THR A 34 0.37 1.38 -6.64
CA THR A 34 0.65 2.08 -5.39
C THR A 34 1.70 1.34 -4.57
N MET A 35 2.15 1.95 -3.49
CA MET A 35 3.18 1.42 -2.62
C MET A 35 2.77 1.49 -1.15
N PHE A 36 3.04 0.40 -0.44
CA PHE A 36 3.10 0.38 1.01
C PHE A 36 4.47 0.91 1.47
N ASN A 37 4.50 1.75 2.49
CA ASN A 37 5.70 2.50 2.87
C ASN A 37 6.06 2.25 4.33
N ALA A 38 7.33 1.94 4.57
CA ALA A 38 7.92 1.97 5.90
C ALA A 38 8.88 3.16 6.02
N VAL A 39 8.63 3.99 7.03
CA VAL A 39 9.49 5.10 7.41
C VAL A 39 10.22 4.69 8.69
N ASP A 40 11.54 4.84 8.71
CA ASP A 40 12.31 4.66 9.94
C ASP A 40 11.94 5.77 10.93
N ALA A 41 11.45 5.39 12.10
CA ALA A 41 10.83 6.32 13.04
C ALA A 41 11.84 7.24 13.76
N GLU A 42 13.12 6.88 13.77
CA GLU A 42 14.17 7.66 14.42
C GLU A 42 14.77 8.69 13.46
N THR A 43 15.09 8.26 12.24
CA THR A 43 15.72 9.10 11.21
C THR A 43 14.69 9.92 10.41
N MET A 44 13.43 9.45 10.36
CA MET A 44 12.37 9.96 9.49
C MET A 44 12.64 9.80 7.99
N ASP A 45 13.59 8.94 7.62
CA ASP A 45 13.85 8.58 6.23
C ASP A 45 12.95 7.40 5.79
N VAL A 46 12.66 7.33 4.49
CA VAL A 46 11.98 6.16 3.90
C VAL A 46 12.94 4.97 3.97
N ALA A 47 12.57 3.94 4.74
CA ALA A 47 13.39 2.75 4.91
C ALA A 47 13.27 1.82 3.70
N TRP A 48 12.03 1.57 3.25
CA TRP A 48 11.71 0.73 2.10
C TRP A 48 10.25 0.91 1.67
N GLN A 49 9.94 0.44 0.47
CA GLN A 49 8.60 0.48 -0.13
C GLN A 49 8.29 -0.87 -0.79
N VAL A 50 7.01 -1.24 -0.83
CA VAL A 50 6.53 -2.48 -1.47
C VAL A 50 5.43 -2.11 -2.46
N ILE A 51 5.64 -2.43 -3.74
CA ILE A 51 4.59 -2.33 -4.77
C ILE A 51 3.57 -3.43 -4.54
N VAL A 52 2.29 -3.10 -4.64
CA VAL A 52 1.17 -4.02 -4.47
C VAL A 52 0.20 -3.95 -5.65
N ASP A 53 -0.57 -5.03 -5.82
CA ASP A 53 -1.79 -4.99 -6.63
C ASP A 53 -2.91 -4.22 -5.90
N GLY A 54 -3.89 -3.75 -6.68
CA GLY A 54 -4.98 -2.92 -6.16
C GLY A 54 -4.49 -1.60 -5.57
N ASN A 55 -5.18 -1.14 -4.53
CA ASN A 55 -4.82 0.05 -3.76
C ASN A 55 -4.66 -0.25 -2.26
N LEU A 56 -4.42 0.79 -1.44
CA LEU A 56 -4.22 0.65 0.01
C LEU A 56 -5.00 1.72 0.80
N ASP A 57 -5.81 1.30 1.76
CA ASP A 57 -6.66 2.16 2.59
C ASP A 57 -6.08 2.32 4.00
N ASN A 58 -6.56 1.55 4.97
CA ASN A 58 -6.03 1.56 6.34
C ASN A 58 -4.89 0.56 6.51
N THR A 59 -4.08 0.74 7.56
CA THR A 59 -3.00 -0.18 7.91
C THR A 59 -2.86 -0.31 9.42
N ASP A 60 -2.51 -1.50 9.90
CA ASP A 60 -2.12 -1.72 11.29
C ASP A 60 -1.13 -2.87 11.43
N ALA A 61 -0.31 -2.81 12.48
CA ALA A 61 0.72 -3.79 12.82
C ALA A 61 0.28 -4.71 13.96
N ASP A 62 0.80 -5.93 13.94
CA ASP A 62 0.61 -6.91 15.00
C ASP A 62 1.36 -6.56 16.30
N TYR A 63 1.27 -7.46 17.28
CA TYR A 63 1.98 -7.39 18.56
C TYR A 63 3.15 -8.38 18.64
N THR A 64 3.71 -8.81 17.50
CA THR A 64 4.94 -9.63 17.46
C THR A 64 6.08 -8.94 16.72
N GLY A 65 5.78 -7.90 15.92
CA GLY A 65 6.74 -7.16 15.12
C GLY A 65 6.99 -7.81 13.76
N ARG A 66 6.29 -8.91 13.45
CA ARG A 66 6.47 -9.68 12.22
C ARG A 66 5.51 -9.26 11.11
N PHE A 67 4.24 -9.00 11.43
CA PHE A 67 3.23 -8.76 10.41
C PHE A 67 2.61 -7.36 10.46
N VAL A 68 2.31 -6.85 9.27
CA VAL A 68 1.50 -5.66 9.04
C VAL A 68 0.43 -6.01 8.01
N ALA A 69 -0.77 -5.48 8.17
CA ALA A 69 -1.82 -5.66 7.17
C ALA A 69 -2.40 -4.33 6.74
N SER A 70 -2.75 -4.23 5.46
CA SER A 70 -3.47 -3.09 4.89
C SER A 70 -4.71 -3.55 4.15
N THR A 71 -5.81 -2.82 4.28
CA THR A 71 -7.04 -3.06 3.50
C THR A 71 -6.90 -2.48 2.09
N CYS A 72 -7.56 -3.09 1.13
CA CYS A 72 -7.72 -2.61 -0.24
C CYS A 72 -9.22 -2.48 -0.53
N TYR A 73 -9.64 -1.37 -1.16
CA TYR A 73 -11.02 -1.18 -1.62
C TYR A 73 -11.14 -1.18 -3.15
N ASN A 74 -10.03 -1.07 -3.86
CA ASN A 74 -10.00 -0.99 -5.32
C ASN A 74 -9.08 -2.07 -5.87
N SER A 75 -9.44 -3.32 -5.63
CA SER A 75 -8.74 -4.48 -6.21
C SER A 75 -8.80 -4.47 -7.74
N GLU A 76 -9.81 -3.81 -8.31
CA GLU A 76 -10.11 -3.75 -9.73
C GLU A 76 -9.25 -2.75 -10.51
N LYS A 77 -8.52 -1.86 -9.81
CA LYS A 77 -7.85 -0.69 -10.41
C LYS A 77 -8.81 0.23 -11.18
N GLY A 78 -10.05 0.37 -10.68
CA GLY A 78 -11.07 1.23 -11.24
C GLY A 78 -10.72 2.71 -11.17
N MET A 79 -11.12 3.48 -12.19
CA MET A 79 -10.94 4.94 -12.28
C MET A 79 -12.25 5.71 -12.12
N THR A 80 -13.37 4.99 -11.98
CA THR A 80 -14.69 5.55 -11.66
C THR A 80 -15.27 4.83 -10.45
N LEU A 81 -16.18 5.48 -9.72
CA LEU A 81 -16.83 4.89 -8.54
C LEU A 81 -17.47 3.53 -8.84
N ALA A 82 -18.08 3.37 -10.02
CA ALA A 82 -18.72 2.11 -10.38
C ALA A 82 -17.69 0.98 -10.60
N ASP A 83 -16.51 1.31 -11.12
CA ASP A 83 -15.44 0.34 -11.36
C ASP A 83 -14.77 -0.11 -10.05
N THR A 84 -14.62 0.80 -9.06
CA THR A 84 -14.06 0.50 -7.73
C THR A 84 -15.01 -0.26 -6.81
N MET A 85 -16.14 -0.75 -7.32
CA MET A 85 -17.18 -1.45 -6.54
C MET A 85 -17.69 -2.70 -7.27
N ARG A 86 -16.97 -3.18 -8.29
CA ARG A 86 -17.42 -4.27 -9.15
C ARG A 86 -17.16 -5.63 -8.50
N ALA A 87 -16.08 -5.76 -7.75
CA ALA A 87 -15.72 -6.95 -7.01
C ALA A 87 -16.65 -7.09 -5.79
N GLU A 88 -17.21 -8.29 -5.59
CA GLU A 88 -17.99 -8.58 -4.38
C GLU A 88 -17.10 -8.60 -3.11
N ARG A 89 -15.80 -8.78 -3.29
CA ARG A 89 -14.78 -8.79 -2.23
C ARG A 89 -13.44 -8.30 -2.79
N ASP A 90 -12.84 -7.36 -2.09
CA ASP A 90 -11.42 -7.03 -2.19
C ASP A 90 -10.58 -7.92 -1.25
N TRP A 91 -9.46 -7.39 -0.74
CA TRP A 91 -8.57 -8.12 0.16
C TRP A 91 -7.96 -7.23 1.25
N ALA A 92 -7.41 -7.90 2.27
CA ALA A 92 -6.36 -7.33 3.11
C ALA A 92 -5.03 -7.95 2.67
N VAL A 93 -4.05 -7.11 2.30
CA VAL A 93 -2.69 -7.56 2.02
C VAL A 93 -1.92 -7.66 3.32
N VAL A 94 -1.17 -8.74 3.50
CA VAL A 94 -0.33 -8.98 4.68
C VAL A 94 1.14 -8.96 4.26
N PHE A 95 1.94 -8.18 4.97
CA PHE A 95 3.38 -8.03 4.77
C PHE A 95 4.13 -8.78 5.88
N ASP A 96 5.04 -9.68 5.51
CA ASP A 96 5.96 -10.36 6.43
C ASP A 96 7.29 -9.59 6.49
N LEU A 97 7.64 -9.08 7.66
CA LEU A 97 8.84 -8.28 7.91
C LEU A 97 10.09 -9.13 8.16
N GLU A 98 9.96 -10.46 8.31
CA GLU A 98 11.08 -11.38 8.56
C GLU A 98 11.69 -11.99 7.28
N ALA A 99 11.04 -11.81 6.12
CA ALA A 99 11.42 -12.44 4.85
C ALA A 99 12.64 -11.81 4.16
#